data_AF-A0AAU7DJM9-F1
#
_entry.id   AF-A0AAU7DJM9-F1
#
_cell.length_a   1.000
_cell.length_b   1.000
_cell.length_c   1.000
_cell.angle_alpha   90.00
_cell.angle_beta   90.00
_cell.angle_gamma   90.00
#
_symmetry.space_group_name_H-M   'P 1'
#
loop_
_entity.id
_entity.type
_entity.pdbx_description
1 polymer ?
#
loop_
_entity_poly.entity_id
_entity_poly.type
_entity_poly.pdbx_seq_one_letter_code
_entity_poly.pdbx_strand_id
1 'polypeptide(L)'
;MNVSRRSFLAQTAAASFSLGILDTPALATDSGNAIDRERMRSMAAFTAETLSTDHPVPFGADIVSTATGERLMRALNRVGPDHDPSAHAETLAIRLACAKLSTGSLKGYTLYTTCEPCAMCMACALWAGLDRLVFGATIADAARFVSQITIAAKEVARRTDLHCVVAGPVEREVCVKLFTDPRMQKTFAMWKKS
;
A
#
# COMPACT_ATOMS: atom_id res chain seq x y z
N MET A 1 -42.12 -47.13 -1.48
CA MET A 1 -42.49 -45.96 -2.29
C MET A 1 -41.22 -45.27 -2.74
N ASN A 2 -40.86 -45.46 -4.01
CA ASN A 2 -39.60 -45.01 -4.60
C ASN A 2 -39.96 -43.89 -5.59
N VAL A 3 -39.61 -42.63 -5.29
CA VAL A 3 -39.85 -41.52 -6.21
C VAL A 3 -38.58 -41.27 -7.01
N SER A 4 -38.63 -41.71 -8.26
CA SER A 4 -37.61 -41.54 -9.29
C SER A 4 -37.52 -40.07 -9.75
N ARG A 5 -36.28 -39.65 -10.02
CA ARG A 5 -35.85 -38.33 -10.49
C ARG A 5 -36.54 -37.97 -11.82
N ARG A 6 -37.41 -36.95 -11.81
CA ARG A 6 -37.86 -36.28 -13.03
C ARG A 6 -36.95 -35.09 -13.33
N SER A 7 -36.26 -35.24 -14.46
CA SER A 7 -35.60 -34.24 -15.28
C SER A 7 -36.28 -32.87 -15.29
N PHE A 8 -35.55 -31.83 -14.87
CA PHE A 8 -35.82 -30.46 -15.24
C PHE A 8 -34.84 -30.05 -16.35
N LEU A 9 -35.41 -29.75 -17.51
CA LEU A 9 -34.73 -29.12 -18.64
C LEU A 9 -34.19 -27.76 -18.18
N ALA A 10 -32.87 -27.60 -18.19
CA ALA A 10 -32.22 -26.32 -18.03
C ALA A 10 -32.46 -25.47 -19.28
N GLN A 11 -33.25 -24.41 -19.14
CA GLN A 11 -33.28 -23.32 -20.12
C GLN A 11 -31.96 -22.54 -19.99
N THR A 12 -31.07 -22.72 -20.97
CA THR A 12 -29.89 -21.88 -21.15
C THR A 12 -30.34 -20.56 -21.78
N ALA A 13 -30.59 -19.54 -20.96
CA ALA A 13 -30.58 -18.16 -21.42
C ALA A 13 -29.11 -17.74 -21.57
N ALA A 14 -28.63 -17.61 -22.81
CA ALA A 14 -27.33 -17.02 -23.10
C ALA A 14 -27.40 -15.52 -22.80
N ALA A 15 -27.04 -15.12 -21.58
CA ALA A 15 -26.78 -13.73 -21.25
C ALA A 15 -25.41 -13.36 -21.84
N SER A 16 -25.41 -12.64 -22.97
CA SER A 16 -24.22 -11.98 -23.49
C SER A 16 -23.77 -10.92 -22.48
N PHE A 17 -22.82 -11.28 -21.63
CA PHE A 17 -22.03 -10.30 -20.89
C PHE A 17 -21.13 -9.59 -21.91
N SER A 18 -21.52 -8.39 -22.34
CA SER A 18 -20.57 -7.47 -22.92
C SER A 18 -19.48 -7.23 -21.89
N LEU A 19 -18.26 -7.70 -22.17
CA LEU A 19 -17.06 -7.19 -21.52
C LEU A 19 -16.98 -5.70 -21.88
N GLY A 20 -17.56 -4.88 -21.01
CA GLY A 20 -17.21 -3.47 -20.95
C GLY A 20 -15.71 -3.43 -20.74
N ILE A 21 -14.99 -2.94 -21.75
CA ILE A 21 -13.59 -2.54 -21.66
C ILE A 21 -13.53 -1.65 -20.42
N LEU A 22 -12.88 -2.14 -19.37
CA LEU A 22 -12.56 -1.32 -18.21
C LEU A 22 -11.68 -0.20 -18.75
N ASP A 23 -12.24 1.00 -18.83
CA ASP A 23 -11.49 2.21 -19.04
C ASP A 23 -10.37 2.24 -18.01
N THR A 24 -9.15 1.96 -18.46
CA THR A 24 -7.94 2.23 -17.68
C THR A 24 -7.98 3.72 -17.36
N PRO A 25 -8.16 4.14 -16.10
CA PRO A 25 -8.08 5.55 -15.80
C PRO A 25 -6.64 5.97 -16.13
N ALA A 26 -6.51 6.92 -17.05
CA ALA A 26 -5.25 7.59 -17.30
C ALA A 26 -4.69 8.04 -15.94
N LEU A 27 -3.49 7.55 -15.62
CA LEU A 27 -2.77 7.87 -14.40
C LEU A 27 -2.66 9.39 -14.28
N ALA A 28 -3.47 9.98 -13.39
CA ALA A 28 -3.44 11.40 -13.11
C ALA A 28 -2.03 11.81 -12.67
N THR A 29 -1.47 12.75 -13.41
CA THR A 29 -0.13 13.32 -13.23
C THR A 29 -0.08 14.24 -12.00
N ASP A 30 1.00 14.06 -11.23
CA ASP A 30 1.58 14.95 -10.20
C ASP A 30 0.68 16.05 -9.60
N SER A 31 0.20 15.84 -8.38
CA SER A 31 -0.24 16.95 -7.53
C SER A 31 0.18 16.76 -6.08
N GLY A 32 1.41 16.29 -5.85
CA GLY A 32 2.06 16.46 -4.55
C GLY A 32 2.49 17.91 -4.41
N ASN A 33 2.16 18.57 -3.30
CA ASN A 33 2.73 19.90 -3.05
C ASN A 33 4.26 19.78 -2.85
N ALA A 34 4.99 20.91 -2.81
CA ALA A 34 6.45 20.87 -2.69
C ALA A 34 6.93 20.10 -1.45
N ILE A 35 6.17 20.14 -0.35
CA ILE A 35 6.46 19.40 0.88
C ILE A 35 6.28 17.90 0.65
N ASP A 36 5.19 17.47 -0.01
CA ASP A 36 4.94 16.05 -0.28
C ASP A 36 6.04 15.43 -1.14
N ARG A 37 6.50 16.17 -2.17
CA ARG A 37 7.60 15.74 -3.03
C ARG A 37 8.89 15.56 -2.22
N GLU A 38 9.22 16.52 -1.37
CA GLU A 38 10.40 16.44 -0.51
C GLU A 38 10.32 15.27 0.47
N ARG A 39 9.16 15.10 1.14
CA ARG A 39 8.94 13.97 2.06
C ARG A 39 9.03 12.64 1.34
N MET A 40 8.48 12.52 0.13
CA MET A 40 8.53 11.29 -0.64
C MET A 40 9.95 10.97 -1.12
N ARG A 41 10.74 11.96 -1.56
CA ARG A 41 12.16 11.75 -1.90
C ARG A 41 12.97 11.34 -0.67
N SER A 42 12.78 12.00 0.46
CA SER A 42 13.43 11.65 1.72
C SER A 42 13.05 10.23 2.19
N MET A 43 11.79 9.83 1.98
CA MET A 43 11.30 8.48 2.29
C MET A 43 11.94 7.45 1.35
N ALA A 44 11.95 7.70 0.04
CA ALA A 44 12.57 6.82 -0.94
C ALA A 44 14.07 6.66 -0.71
N ALA A 45 14.78 7.73 -0.34
CA ALA A 45 16.21 7.68 0.00
C ALA A 45 16.47 6.77 1.21
N PHE A 46 15.68 6.93 2.28
CA PHE A 46 15.77 6.05 3.46
C PHE A 46 15.46 4.59 3.12
N THR A 47 14.45 4.33 2.28
CA THR A 47 14.15 2.96 1.83
C THR A 47 15.25 2.39 0.94
N ALA A 48 15.91 3.23 0.12
CA ALA A 48 17.03 2.82 -0.73
C ALA A 48 18.26 2.36 0.07
N GLU A 49 18.42 2.79 1.33
CA GLU A 49 19.49 2.28 2.21
C GLU A 49 19.42 0.76 2.37
N THR A 50 18.21 0.18 2.32
CA THR A 50 18.02 -1.28 2.41
C THR A 50 18.65 -2.04 1.24
N LEU A 51 18.82 -1.40 0.08
CA LEU A 51 19.38 -2.01 -1.13
C LEU A 51 20.83 -2.46 -0.95
N SER A 52 21.51 -1.96 0.08
CA SER A 52 22.88 -2.37 0.44
C SER A 52 22.93 -3.46 1.51
N THR A 53 21.78 -3.99 1.94
CA THR A 53 21.70 -5.07 2.95
C THR A 53 21.45 -6.43 2.29
N ASP A 54 21.60 -7.52 3.05
CA ASP A 54 21.35 -8.89 2.58
C ASP A 54 19.86 -9.17 2.28
N HIS A 55 18.97 -8.36 2.85
CA HIS A 55 17.52 -8.51 2.74
C HIS A 55 16.86 -7.16 2.40
N PRO A 56 17.09 -6.66 1.16
CA PRO A 56 16.54 -5.38 0.75
C PRO A 56 15.01 -5.43 0.67
N VAL A 57 14.37 -4.29 0.96
CA VAL A 57 12.91 -4.13 0.88
C VAL A 57 12.55 -2.77 0.25
N PRO A 58 11.66 -2.70 -0.75
CA PRO A 58 11.31 -1.44 -1.42
C PRO A 58 10.13 -0.72 -0.75
N PHE A 59 9.82 -1.10 0.50
CA PHE A 59 8.65 -0.63 1.24
C PHE A 59 9.11 0.09 2.52
N GLY A 60 8.88 1.39 2.58
CA GLY A 60 9.13 2.23 3.75
C GLY A 60 7.99 3.19 4.02
N ALA A 61 7.86 3.59 5.29
CA ALA A 61 6.81 4.48 5.77
C ALA A 61 7.36 5.52 6.77
N ASP A 62 6.78 6.71 6.78
CA ASP A 62 7.13 7.87 7.62
C ASP A 62 5.85 8.55 8.13
N ILE A 63 5.74 8.74 9.44
CA ILE A 63 4.61 9.43 10.08
C ILE A 63 5.09 10.81 10.52
N VAL A 64 4.40 11.85 10.06
CA VAL A 64 4.79 13.26 10.23
C VAL A 64 3.62 14.06 10.79
N SER A 65 3.89 14.90 11.80
CA SER A 65 2.90 15.81 12.39
C SER A 65 2.41 16.82 11.36
N THR A 66 1.08 16.99 11.24
CA THR A 66 0.48 18.00 10.35
C THR A 66 0.68 19.42 10.88
N ALA A 67 0.81 19.58 12.20
CA ALA A 67 0.97 20.88 12.84
C ALA A 67 2.41 21.40 12.80
N THR A 68 3.40 20.53 13.03
CA THR A 68 4.81 20.92 13.16
C THR A 68 5.67 20.52 11.97
N GLY A 69 5.21 19.58 11.14
CA GLY A 69 6.02 18.97 10.10
C GLY A 69 7.15 18.09 10.65
N GLU A 70 7.17 17.81 11.95
CA GLU A 70 8.17 16.94 12.56
C GLU A 70 7.84 15.47 12.33
N ARG A 71 8.88 14.68 12.10
CA ARG A 71 8.77 13.23 11.98
C ARG A 71 8.57 12.61 13.35
N LEU A 72 7.55 11.78 13.48
CA LEU A 72 7.29 10.96 14.66
C LEU A 72 7.97 9.59 14.57
N MET A 73 7.82 8.90 13.43
CA MET A 73 8.25 7.52 13.29
C MET A 73 8.52 7.16 11.83
N ARG A 74 9.57 6.35 11.60
CA ARG A 74 9.83 5.68 10.32
C ARG A 74 9.95 4.19 10.52
N ALA A 75 9.53 3.43 9.51
CA ALA A 75 9.71 1.99 9.49
C ALA A 75 9.91 1.45 8.08
N LEU A 76 10.47 0.25 8.00
CA LEU A 76 10.65 -0.55 6.80
C LEU A 76 9.84 -1.84 6.93
N ASN A 77 9.51 -2.49 5.82
CA ASN A 77 8.89 -3.81 5.87
C ASN A 77 9.82 -4.81 6.57
N ARG A 78 9.24 -5.63 7.47
CA ARG A 78 9.93 -6.66 8.25
C ARG A 78 9.24 -8.03 8.19
N VAL A 79 8.43 -8.30 7.16
CA VAL A 79 7.67 -9.56 7.04
C VAL A 79 8.58 -10.79 7.14
N GLY A 80 9.68 -10.79 6.38
CA GLY A 80 10.67 -11.87 6.41
C GLY A 80 11.39 -11.97 7.77
N PRO A 81 12.08 -10.90 8.21
CA PRO A 81 12.84 -10.92 9.47
C PRO A 81 12.02 -11.24 10.73
N ASP A 82 10.77 -10.76 10.81
CA ASP A 82 9.95 -10.91 12.01
C ASP A 82 8.98 -12.10 11.93
N HIS A 83 8.96 -12.82 10.79
CA HIS A 83 7.99 -13.89 10.52
C HIS A 83 6.53 -13.47 10.75
N ASP A 84 6.23 -12.18 10.55
CA ASP A 84 4.91 -11.58 10.76
C ASP A 84 4.35 -11.07 9.41
N PRO A 85 3.32 -11.71 8.83
CA PRO A 85 2.73 -11.25 7.57
C PRO A 85 2.09 -9.85 7.68
N SER A 86 1.87 -9.35 8.89
CA SER A 86 1.36 -8.01 9.15
C SER A 86 2.45 -6.96 9.33
N ALA A 87 3.74 -7.32 9.34
CA ALA A 87 4.87 -6.40 9.54
C ALA A 87 5.25 -5.61 8.27
N HIS A 88 4.25 -5.03 7.62
CA HIS A 88 4.44 -4.06 6.55
C HIS A 88 4.99 -2.75 7.11
N ALA A 89 5.60 -1.92 6.25
CA ALA A 89 6.22 -0.68 6.71
C ALA A 89 5.20 0.25 7.37
N GLU A 90 4.01 0.37 6.79
CA GLU A 90 2.94 1.25 7.26
C GLU A 90 2.37 0.78 8.60
N THR A 91 2.05 -0.50 8.74
CA THR A 91 1.53 -1.08 9.99
C THR A 91 2.57 -1.00 11.10
N LEU A 92 3.84 -1.24 10.80
CA LEU A 92 4.92 -1.14 11.77
C LEU A 92 5.14 0.32 12.21
N ALA A 93 5.16 1.28 11.27
CA ALA A 93 5.25 2.69 11.60
C ALA A 93 4.10 3.13 12.51
N ILE A 94 2.86 2.74 12.19
CA ILE A 94 1.67 3.04 13.00
C ILE A 94 1.80 2.44 14.40
N ARG A 95 2.13 1.14 14.51
CA ARG A 95 2.30 0.45 15.79
C ARG A 95 3.35 1.14 16.67
N LEU A 96 4.52 1.44 16.12
CA LEU A 96 5.61 2.11 16.84
C LEU A 96 5.25 3.54 17.23
N ALA A 97 4.57 4.30 16.37
CA ALA A 97 4.10 5.64 16.66
C ALA A 97 3.06 5.65 17.80
N CYS A 98 2.06 4.78 17.72
CA CYS A 98 1.04 4.59 18.74
C CYS A 98 1.66 4.19 20.09
N ALA A 99 2.61 3.25 20.09
CA ALA A 99 3.33 2.85 21.29
C ALA A 99 4.15 4.01 21.89
N LYS A 100 4.85 4.79 21.06
CA LYS A 100 5.63 5.96 21.50
C LYS A 100 4.78 7.04 22.16
N LEU A 101 3.56 7.22 21.67
CA LEU A 101 2.59 8.20 22.19
C LEU A 101 1.66 7.63 23.27
N SER A 102 1.77 6.34 23.59
CA SER A 102 0.86 5.62 24.48
C SER A 102 -0.63 5.81 24.13
N THR A 103 -0.96 5.77 22.84
CA THR A 103 -2.33 5.98 22.32
C THR A 103 -2.58 5.13 21.08
N GLY A 104 -3.84 4.80 20.79
CA GLY A 104 -4.25 4.18 19.54
C GLY A 104 -4.55 5.18 18.40
N SER A 105 -4.46 6.48 18.66
CA SER A 105 -4.85 7.54 17.73
C SER A 105 -3.66 8.33 17.20
N LEU A 106 -3.63 8.54 15.90
CA LEU A 106 -2.71 9.34 15.12
C LEU A 106 -3.43 10.48 14.35
N LYS A 107 -4.55 10.97 14.89
CA LYS A 107 -5.14 12.25 14.46
C LYS A 107 -4.10 13.36 14.56
N GLY A 108 -4.06 14.25 13.57
CA GLY A 108 -3.01 15.28 13.47
C GLY A 108 -1.70 14.78 12.82
N TYR A 109 -1.71 13.62 12.16
CA TYR A 109 -0.54 13.09 11.47
C TYR A 109 -0.84 12.70 10.02
N THR A 110 0.19 12.80 9.17
CA THR A 110 0.22 12.29 7.80
C THR A 110 1.14 11.09 7.71
N LEU A 111 0.70 10.03 7.03
CA LEU A 111 1.53 8.88 6.66
C LEU A 111 2.06 9.05 5.23
N TYR A 112 3.37 9.03 5.05
CA TYR A 112 4.04 8.92 3.76
C TYR A 112 4.52 7.48 3.58
N THR A 113 4.29 6.88 2.41
CA THR A 113 4.74 5.51 2.11
C THR A 113 5.30 5.42 0.69
N THR A 114 6.39 4.66 0.49
CA THR A 114 7.04 4.52 -0.82
C THR A 114 6.16 3.79 -1.84
N CYS A 115 5.15 3.05 -1.40
CA CYS A 115 4.20 2.35 -2.25
C CYS A 115 2.78 2.54 -1.72
N GLU A 116 1.79 2.56 -2.61
CA GLU A 116 0.38 2.59 -2.25
C GLU A 116 0.09 1.47 -1.24
N PRO A 117 -0.53 1.79 -0.09
CA PRO A 117 -0.76 0.83 0.97
C PRO A 117 -1.75 -0.23 0.50
N CYS A 118 -1.47 -1.49 0.82
CA CYS A 118 -2.42 -2.57 0.60
C CYS A 118 -3.65 -2.42 1.51
N ALA A 119 -4.68 -3.23 1.26
CA ALA A 119 -5.94 -3.12 2.02
C ALA A 119 -5.78 -3.21 3.54
N MET A 120 -4.85 -4.05 4.03
CA MET A 120 -4.52 -4.15 5.45
C MET A 120 -3.90 -2.85 5.99
N CYS A 121 -2.90 -2.31 5.30
CA CYS A 121 -2.20 -1.08 5.72
C CYS A 121 -3.15 0.12 5.71
N MET A 122 -3.99 0.23 4.67
CA MET A 122 -4.99 1.30 4.56
C MET A 122 -6.04 1.20 5.68
N ALA A 123 -6.53 -0.01 6.00
CA ALA A 123 -7.43 -0.21 7.13
C ALA A 123 -6.78 0.16 8.47
N CYS A 124 -5.50 -0.19 8.68
CA CYS A 124 -4.75 0.19 9.87
C CYS A 124 -4.63 1.72 10.00
N ALA A 125 -4.37 2.43 8.89
CA ALA A 125 -4.30 3.88 8.88
C ALA A 125 -5.64 4.55 9.25
N LEU A 126 -6.75 4.00 8.74
CA LEU A 126 -8.11 4.47 9.06
C LEU A 126 -8.43 4.25 10.55
N TRP A 127 -8.14 3.07 11.10
CA TRP A 127 -8.37 2.77 12.52
C TRP A 127 -7.51 3.60 13.46
N ALA A 128 -6.27 3.92 13.04
CA ALA A 128 -5.42 4.85 13.78
C ALA A 128 -5.92 6.31 13.66
N GLY A 129 -6.84 6.62 12.75
CA GLY A 129 -7.37 7.98 12.57
C GLY A 129 -6.35 8.95 11.97
N LEU A 130 -5.46 8.47 11.09
CA LEU A 130 -4.55 9.35 10.33
C LEU A 130 -5.34 10.32 9.45
N ASP A 131 -5.04 11.61 9.53
CA ASP A 131 -5.75 12.64 8.74
C ASP A 131 -5.51 12.45 7.23
N ARG A 132 -4.30 12.02 6.87
CA ARG A 132 -3.84 11.96 5.48
C ARG A 132 -2.82 10.85 5.24
N LEU A 133 -2.86 10.30 4.04
CA LEU A 133 -1.91 9.34 3.51
C LEU A 133 -1.41 9.80 2.14
N VAL A 134 -0.09 9.75 1.93
CA VAL A 134 0.56 10.11 0.67
C VAL A 134 1.44 8.95 0.21
N PHE A 135 1.25 8.47 -1.01
CA PHE A 135 2.01 7.33 -1.53
C PHE A 135 2.81 7.64 -2.79
N GLY A 136 3.89 6.87 -2.97
CA GLY A 136 4.83 6.98 -4.09
C GLY A 136 4.46 6.12 -5.30
N ALA A 137 4.99 4.89 -5.35
CA ALA A 137 4.61 3.90 -6.34
C ALA A 137 3.16 3.44 -6.15
N THR A 138 2.49 2.99 -7.21
CA THR A 138 1.11 2.47 -7.12
C THR A 138 1.09 0.98 -6.76
N ILE A 139 -0.06 0.47 -6.33
CA ILE A 139 -0.22 -0.97 -6.09
C ILE A 139 -0.03 -1.78 -7.39
N ALA A 140 -0.39 -1.19 -8.54
CA ALA A 140 -0.17 -1.77 -9.86
C ALA A 140 1.33 -1.83 -10.21
N ASP A 141 2.13 -0.85 -9.78
CA ASP A 141 3.58 -0.89 -9.94
C ASP A 141 4.19 -2.05 -9.14
N ALA A 142 3.78 -2.22 -7.87
CA ALA A 142 4.24 -3.31 -7.02
C ALA A 142 3.80 -4.69 -7.55
N ALA A 143 2.57 -4.79 -8.07
CA ALA A 143 1.99 -6.03 -8.61
C ALA A 143 2.78 -6.63 -9.79
N ARG A 144 3.62 -5.83 -10.46
CA ARG A 144 4.53 -6.32 -11.51
C ARG A 144 5.65 -7.19 -10.97
N PHE A 145 5.98 -7.08 -9.68
CA PHE A 145 7.15 -7.71 -9.08
C PHE A 145 6.76 -8.73 -8.00
N VAL A 146 5.74 -8.43 -7.21
CA VAL A 146 5.28 -9.23 -6.08
C VAL A 146 3.75 -9.36 -6.08
N SER A 147 3.23 -10.45 -5.55
CA SER A 147 1.79 -10.65 -5.42
C SER A 147 1.15 -9.55 -4.56
N GLN A 148 0.01 -9.03 -5.01
CA GLN A 148 -0.73 -7.98 -4.32
C GLN A 148 -2.22 -8.30 -4.28
N ILE A 149 -2.88 -7.90 -3.20
CA ILE A 149 -4.34 -7.77 -3.17
C ILE A 149 -4.65 -6.42 -3.81
N THR A 150 -5.07 -6.42 -5.08
CA THR A 150 -5.19 -5.21 -5.93
C THR A 150 -6.42 -4.36 -5.63
N ILE A 151 -6.77 -4.19 -4.35
CA ILE A 151 -7.75 -3.22 -3.88
C ILE A 151 -7.00 -1.90 -3.64
N ALA A 152 -7.35 -0.87 -4.40
CA ALA A 152 -6.72 0.45 -4.26
C ALA A 152 -6.94 1.04 -2.86
N ALA A 153 -6.00 1.83 -2.36
CA ALA A 153 -6.11 2.47 -1.05
C ALA A 153 -7.36 3.38 -0.95
N LYS A 154 -7.64 4.10 -2.05
CA LYS A 154 -8.85 4.92 -2.19
C LYS A 154 -10.14 4.09 -2.15
N GLU A 155 -10.12 2.84 -2.62
CA GLU A 155 -11.27 1.94 -2.54
C GLU A 155 -11.58 1.58 -1.08
N VAL A 156 -10.55 1.29 -0.29
CA VAL A 156 -10.76 0.97 1.14
C VAL A 156 -11.27 2.21 1.89
N ALA A 157 -10.65 3.38 1.65
CA ALA A 157 -11.04 4.63 2.31
C ALA A 157 -12.49 5.05 2.02
N ARG A 158 -13.02 4.78 0.81
CA ARG A 158 -14.41 5.15 0.46
C ARG A 158 -15.49 4.18 0.98
N ARG A 159 -15.11 3.07 1.61
CA ARG A 159 -16.02 2.00 2.08
C ARG A 159 -16.30 2.06 3.58
N THR A 160 -15.96 3.18 4.22
CA THR A 160 -16.11 3.42 5.66
C THR A 160 -16.56 4.86 5.91
N ASP A 161 -17.05 5.11 7.12
CA ASP A 161 -17.32 6.43 7.69
C ASP A 161 -16.09 7.08 8.35
N LEU A 162 -14.97 6.34 8.48
CA LEU A 162 -13.69 6.88 8.90
C LEU A 162 -13.08 7.78 7.81
N HIS A 163 -12.39 8.84 8.23
CA HIS A 163 -11.81 9.81 7.30
C HIS A 163 -10.29 9.71 7.25
N CYS A 164 -9.74 9.64 6.04
CA CYS A 164 -8.32 9.78 5.74
C CYS A 164 -8.17 10.26 4.30
N VAL A 165 -7.51 11.40 4.09
CA VAL A 165 -7.26 11.91 2.73
C VAL A 165 -6.17 11.08 2.06
N VAL A 166 -6.49 10.37 0.98
CA VAL A 166 -5.52 9.55 0.23
C VAL A 166 -5.04 10.29 -1.02
N ALA A 167 -3.76 10.70 -1.02
CA ALA A 167 -3.10 11.42 -2.10
C ALA A 167 -1.96 10.61 -2.72
N GLY A 168 -1.69 10.86 -4.01
CA GLY A 168 -0.66 10.16 -4.77
C GLY A 168 -1.17 9.63 -6.11
N PRO A 169 -0.26 9.12 -6.96
CA PRO A 169 1.16 8.91 -6.67
C PRO A 169 1.97 10.23 -6.67
N VAL A 170 2.93 10.37 -5.75
CA VAL A 170 3.89 11.51 -5.67
C VAL A 170 5.29 10.97 -5.89
N GLU A 171 6.13 11.63 -6.70
CA GLU A 171 7.51 11.15 -6.99
C GLU A 171 7.55 9.67 -7.44
N ARG A 172 6.53 9.24 -8.20
CA ARG A 172 6.32 7.83 -8.59
C ARG A 172 7.57 7.18 -9.15
N GLU A 173 8.26 7.86 -10.06
CA GLU A 173 9.47 7.33 -10.70
C GLU A 173 10.60 7.06 -9.71
N VAL A 174 10.76 7.93 -8.71
CA VAL A 174 11.76 7.77 -7.65
C VAL A 174 11.45 6.51 -6.83
N CYS A 175 10.17 6.31 -6.48
CA CYS A 175 9.75 5.14 -5.72
C CYS A 175 9.79 3.84 -6.55
N VAL A 176 9.39 3.88 -7.83
CA VAL A 176 9.45 2.71 -8.74
C VAL A 176 10.89 2.24 -8.93
N LYS A 177 11.88 3.14 -8.91
CA LYS A 177 13.31 2.76 -8.99
C LYS A 177 13.74 1.80 -7.88
N LEU A 178 13.13 1.86 -6.69
CA LEU A 178 13.39 0.91 -5.60
C LEU A 178 13.05 -0.53 -6.01
N PHE A 179 11.96 -0.71 -6.76
CA PHE A 179 11.54 -2.02 -7.24
C PHE A 179 12.44 -2.51 -8.36
N THR A 180 12.82 -1.64 -9.30
CA THR A 180 13.60 -2.02 -10.49
C THR A 180 15.10 -2.15 -10.24
N ASP A 181 15.61 -1.79 -9.06
CA ASP A 181 17.03 -1.94 -8.73
C ASP A 181 17.46 -3.42 -8.88
N PRO A 182 18.59 -3.72 -9.55
CA PRO A 182 19.04 -5.10 -9.75
C PRO A 182 19.18 -5.91 -8.46
N ARG A 183 19.57 -5.27 -7.36
CA ARG A 183 19.71 -5.89 -6.04
C ARG A 183 18.35 -6.31 -5.49
N MET A 184 17.33 -5.49 -5.71
CA MET A 184 15.95 -5.82 -5.33
C MET A 184 15.34 -6.90 -6.23
N GLN A 185 15.61 -6.85 -7.55
CA GLN A 185 15.14 -7.86 -8.50
C GLN A 185 15.63 -9.27 -8.14
N LYS A 186 16.88 -9.40 -7.67
CA LYS A 186 17.43 -10.67 -7.15
C LYS A 186 16.60 -11.19 -5.98
N THR A 187 16.21 -10.32 -5.06
CA THR A 187 15.40 -10.68 -3.88
C THR A 187 13.98 -11.11 -4.26
N PHE A 188 13.32 -10.41 -5.18
CA PHE A 188 12.00 -10.83 -5.66
C PHE A 188 12.02 -12.23 -6.30
N ALA A 189 13.08 -12.59 -7.02
CA ALA A 189 13.24 -13.92 -7.58
C ALA A 189 13.36 -15.01 -6.51
N MET A 190 13.86 -14.69 -5.32
CA MET A 190 13.89 -15.61 -4.17
C MET A 190 12.52 -15.76 -3.52
N TRP A 191 11.79 -14.66 -3.34
CA TRP A 191 10.44 -14.69 -2.74
C TRP A 191 9.45 -15.53 -3.55
N LYS A 192 9.55 -15.52 -4.89
CA LYS A 192 8.69 -16.35 -5.77
C LYS A 192 8.91 -17.86 -5.63
N LYS A 193 9.99 -18.30 -4.96
CA LYS A 193 10.32 -19.71 -4.75
C LYS A 193 9.91 -20.23 -3.37
N SER A 194 9.46 -19.34 -2.47
CA SER A 194 9.04 -19.65 -1.10
C SER A 194 7.53 -19.82 -1.05
#